data_AF-A0A7C4DGR3-F1
#
_entry.id   AF-A0A7C4DGR3-F1
#
_cell.length_a   1.000
_cell.length_b   1.000
_cell.length_c   1.000
_cell.angle_alpha   90.00
_cell.angle_beta   90.00
_cell.angle_gamma   90.00
#
_symmetry.space_group_name_H-M   'P 1'
#
loop_
_entity.id
_entity.type
_entity.pdbx_description
1 polymer ?
#
loop_
_entity_poly.entity_id
_entity_poly.type
_entity_poly.pdbx_seq_one_letter_code
_entity_poly.pdbx_strand_id
1 'polypeptide(L)'
;QVITISNRLQLPKNAMENASLIFRKALKEGLSRGRSLEELAAASVYLSCRQLGIPRSLDQVSEISGLRKTEIGRSYRLIVKELDYKLPPPSPMEYVSRPLNEAGKSGKTEDIAYKILLAAKEARLTLGKAPTGLAAAAGYIASILTGERMTQKELAEKMKCTEVTIRNRYKELVEKLMVIVEI
;
A
#
# COMPACT_ATOMS: atom_id res chain seq x y z
N GLN A 1 -23.91 3.07 -8.29
CA GLN A 1 -22.47 3.42 -8.37
C GLN A 1 -21.59 2.43 -7.60
N VAL A 2 -21.80 2.22 -6.29
CA VAL A 2 -21.03 1.20 -5.50
C VAL A 2 -21.08 -0.20 -6.14
N ILE A 3 -22.27 -0.68 -6.50
CA ILE A 3 -22.47 -2.01 -7.12
C ILE A 3 -21.72 -2.09 -8.47
N THR A 4 -21.82 -1.05 -9.30
CA THR A 4 -21.16 -0.98 -10.62
C THR A 4 -19.64 -1.09 -10.49
N ILE A 5 -19.02 -0.30 -9.60
CA ILE A 5 -17.57 -0.31 -9.36
C ILE A 5 -17.15 -1.69 -8.81
N SER A 6 -17.91 -2.23 -7.87
CA SER A 6 -17.60 -3.52 -7.23
C SER A 6 -17.68 -4.70 -8.21
N ASN A 7 -18.68 -4.71 -9.10
CA ASN A 7 -18.83 -5.71 -10.15
C ASN A 7 -17.68 -5.64 -11.16
N ARG A 8 -17.28 -4.43 -11.59
CA ARG A 8 -16.12 -4.24 -12.48
C ARG A 8 -14.81 -4.69 -11.82
N LEU A 9 -14.68 -4.51 -10.51
CA LEU A 9 -13.57 -5.02 -9.70
C LEU A 9 -13.71 -6.52 -9.35
N GLN A 10 -14.77 -7.20 -9.81
CA GLN A 10 -15.05 -8.61 -9.52
C GLN A 10 -14.95 -8.93 -8.03
N LEU A 11 -15.51 -8.05 -7.18
CA LEU A 11 -15.46 -8.23 -5.73
C LEU A 11 -16.47 -9.29 -5.27
N PRO A 12 -16.13 -10.08 -4.23
CA PRO A 12 -17.07 -11.01 -3.64
C PRO A 12 -18.25 -10.29 -3.00
N LYS A 13 -19.40 -10.97 -2.89
CA LYS A 13 -20.67 -10.38 -2.43
C LYS A 13 -20.57 -9.70 -1.07
N ASN A 14 -19.84 -10.31 -0.12
CA ASN A 14 -19.59 -9.74 1.20
C ASN A 14 -18.89 -8.36 1.13
N ALA A 15 -17.94 -8.17 0.21
CA ALA A 15 -17.26 -6.90 0.01
C ALA A 15 -18.17 -5.83 -0.61
N MET A 16 -19.07 -6.24 -1.51
CA MET A 16 -20.06 -5.33 -2.11
C MET A 16 -21.09 -4.85 -1.09
N GLU A 17 -21.56 -5.75 -0.23
CA GLU A 17 -22.49 -5.44 0.85
C GLU A 17 -21.84 -4.50 1.87
N ASN A 18 -20.60 -4.79 2.28
CA ASN A 18 -19.85 -3.93 3.19
C ASN A 18 -19.58 -2.54 2.59
N ALA A 19 -19.18 -2.46 1.31
CA ALA A 19 -19.01 -1.18 0.62
C ALA A 19 -20.32 -0.37 0.58
N SER A 20 -21.46 -1.03 0.39
CA SER A 20 -22.78 -0.39 0.36
C SER A 20 -23.23 0.07 1.74
N LEU A 21 -22.85 -0.64 2.81
CA LEU A 21 -23.06 -0.20 4.19
C LEU A 21 -22.22 1.04 4.52
N ILE A 22 -20.93 1.03 4.18
CA ILE A 22 -20.03 2.18 4.36
C ILE A 22 -20.59 3.41 3.64
N PHE A 23 -20.96 3.26 2.37
CA PHE A 23 -21.49 4.36 1.56
C PHE A 23 -22.77 4.97 2.18
N ARG A 24 -23.70 4.12 2.64
CA ARG A 24 -24.92 4.59 3.31
C ARG A 24 -24.63 5.32 4.62
N LYS A 25 -23.70 4.83 5.43
CA LYS A 25 -23.25 5.52 6.65
C LYS A 25 -22.64 6.88 6.33
N ALA A 26 -21.74 6.93 5.34
CA ALA A 26 -21.11 8.18 4.92
C ALA A 26 -22.13 9.23 4.42
N LEU A 27 -23.18 8.81 3.73
CA LEU A 27 -24.28 9.71 3.34
C LEU A 27 -25.08 10.20 4.55
N LYS A 28 -25.36 9.32 5.51
CA LYS A 28 -26.11 9.66 6.73
C LYS A 28 -25.38 10.72 7.56
N GLU A 29 -24.05 10.65 7.64
CA GLU A 29 -23.20 11.62 8.32
C GLU A 29 -22.90 12.89 7.47
N GLY A 30 -23.52 13.03 6.30
CA GLY A 30 -23.38 14.24 5.46
C GLY A 30 -22.01 14.39 4.79
N LEU A 31 -21.24 13.32 4.64
CA LEU A 31 -19.88 13.37 4.05
C LEU A 31 -19.86 13.67 2.54
N SER A 32 -21.04 13.72 1.90
CA SER A 32 -21.21 14.12 0.49
C SER A 32 -21.01 15.62 0.24
N ARG A 33 -21.05 16.47 1.27
CA ARG A 33 -20.90 17.93 1.10
C ARG A 33 -19.51 18.27 0.53
N GLY A 34 -19.50 18.84 -0.67
CA GLY A 34 -18.29 19.24 -1.41
C GLY A 34 -17.62 18.14 -2.21
N ARG A 35 -18.30 17.01 -2.46
CA ARG A 35 -17.75 15.83 -3.17
C ARG A 35 -18.81 15.22 -4.07
N SER A 36 -18.40 14.52 -5.12
CA SER A 36 -19.36 13.76 -5.93
C SER A 36 -19.76 12.47 -5.22
N LEU A 37 -20.98 11.99 -5.49
CA LEU A 37 -21.44 10.69 -5.01
C LEU A 37 -20.56 9.54 -5.53
N GLU A 38 -19.95 9.74 -6.70
CA GLU A 38 -19.04 8.80 -7.35
C GLU A 38 -17.74 8.67 -6.56
N GLU A 39 -17.18 9.79 -6.12
CA GLU A 39 -15.97 9.83 -5.29
C GLU A 39 -16.20 9.11 -3.96
N LEU A 40 -17.35 9.37 -3.33
CA LEU A 40 -17.72 8.73 -2.07
C LEU A 40 -17.97 7.22 -2.25
N ALA A 41 -18.58 6.81 -3.37
CA ALA A 41 -18.78 5.40 -3.71
C ALA A 41 -17.45 4.67 -3.96
N ALA A 42 -16.55 5.24 -4.76
CA ALA A 42 -15.23 4.67 -5.04
C ALA A 42 -14.39 4.54 -3.76
N ALA A 43 -14.41 5.55 -2.90
CA ALA A 43 -13.74 5.52 -1.60
C ALA A 43 -14.32 4.45 -0.66
N SER A 44 -15.64 4.27 -0.66
CA SER A 44 -16.32 3.24 0.14
C SER A 44 -15.98 1.82 -0.32
N VAL A 45 -15.86 1.61 -1.64
CA VAL A 45 -15.42 0.33 -2.21
C VAL A 45 -13.97 0.05 -1.82
N TYR A 46 -13.08 1.03 -1.98
CA TYR A 46 -11.68 0.89 -1.59
C TYR A 46 -11.52 0.58 -0.09
N LEU A 47 -12.30 1.25 0.76
CA LEU A 47 -12.33 0.99 2.19
C LEU A 47 -12.79 -0.44 2.52
N SER A 48 -13.84 -0.92 1.86
CA SER A 48 -14.32 -2.30 2.05
C SER A 48 -13.25 -3.33 1.72
N CYS A 49 -12.54 -3.15 0.58
CA CYS A 49 -11.42 -4.01 0.22
C CYS A 49 -10.33 -4.02 1.29
N ARG A 50 -9.98 -2.84 1.84
CA ARG A 50 -8.98 -2.73 2.92
C ARG A 50 -9.42 -3.41 4.21
N GLN A 51 -10.69 -3.32 4.59
CA GLN A 51 -11.21 -3.98 5.80
C GLN A 51 -11.20 -5.50 5.68
N LEU A 52 -11.51 -6.01 4.48
CA LEU A 52 -11.62 -7.44 4.22
C LEU A 52 -10.30 -8.07 3.74
N GLY A 53 -9.21 -7.31 3.70
CA GLY A 53 -7.89 -7.79 3.24
C GLY A 53 -7.85 -8.16 1.76
N ILE A 54 -8.75 -7.63 0.94
CA ILE A 54 -8.79 -7.91 -0.50
C ILE A 54 -7.75 -7.02 -1.20
N PRO A 55 -6.78 -7.60 -1.94
CA PRO A 55 -5.68 -6.85 -2.53
C PRO A 55 -6.13 -6.03 -3.74
N ARG A 56 -6.72 -4.86 -3.49
CA ARG A 56 -7.06 -3.86 -4.52
C ARG A 56 -6.29 -2.58 -4.27
N SER A 57 -5.59 -2.11 -5.30
CA SER A 57 -4.86 -0.85 -5.23
C SER A 57 -5.78 0.34 -5.53
N LEU A 58 -5.43 1.52 -4.99
CA LEU A 58 -6.10 2.77 -5.39
C LEU A 58 -5.99 3.03 -6.91
N ASP A 59 -4.91 2.58 -7.55
CA ASP A 59 -4.71 2.74 -8.99
C ASP A 59 -5.78 1.94 -9.77
N GLN A 60 -6.07 0.70 -9.35
CA GLN A 60 -7.13 -0.12 -9.95
C GLN A 60 -8.52 0.50 -9.77
N VAL A 61 -8.82 1.03 -8.58
CA VAL A 61 -10.12 1.68 -8.33
C VAL A 61 -10.25 2.96 -9.15
N SER A 62 -9.17 3.73 -9.28
CA SER A 62 -9.09 4.94 -10.11
C SER A 62 -9.36 4.64 -11.58
N GLU A 63 -8.72 3.61 -12.13
CA GLU A 63 -8.89 3.19 -13.52
C GLU A 63 -10.35 2.78 -13.84
N ILE A 64 -10.98 2.01 -12.96
CA ILE A 64 -12.35 1.50 -13.16
C ILE A 64 -13.42 2.57 -12.96
N SER A 65 -13.19 3.50 -12.03
CA SER A 65 -14.12 4.59 -11.71
C SER A 65 -13.96 5.82 -12.61
N GLY A 66 -12.81 5.97 -13.29
CA GLY A 66 -12.47 7.18 -14.06
C GLY A 66 -12.13 8.40 -13.18
N LEU A 67 -12.04 8.23 -11.87
CA LEU A 67 -11.74 9.30 -10.91
C LEU A 67 -10.26 9.38 -10.61
N ARG A 68 -9.77 10.56 -10.20
CA ARG A 68 -8.36 10.72 -9.86
C ARG A 68 -8.07 10.03 -8.52
N LYS A 69 -6.92 9.34 -8.44
CA LYS A 69 -6.40 8.73 -7.21
C LYS A 69 -6.40 9.68 -6.00
N THR A 70 -6.10 10.96 -6.23
CA THR A 70 -6.05 11.99 -5.20
C THR A 70 -7.42 12.28 -4.59
N GLU A 71 -8.49 12.26 -5.39
CA GLU A 71 -9.87 12.46 -4.96
C GLU A 71 -10.32 11.26 -4.12
N ILE A 72 -10.23 10.05 -4.68
CA ILE A 72 -10.57 8.80 -3.98
C ILE A 72 -9.81 8.70 -2.64
N GLY A 73 -8.52 9.02 -2.64
CA GLY A 73 -7.69 8.99 -1.44
C GLY A 73 -8.08 10.03 -0.38
N ARG A 74 -8.54 11.22 -0.78
CA ARG A 74 -9.05 12.26 0.14
C ARG A 74 -10.36 11.82 0.78
N SER A 75 -11.31 11.36 -0.04
CA SER A 75 -12.59 10.82 0.43
C SER A 75 -12.41 9.61 1.34
N TYR A 76 -11.53 8.68 0.98
CA TYR A 76 -11.19 7.53 1.81
C TYR A 76 -10.70 7.96 3.20
N ARG A 77 -9.73 8.88 3.29
CA ARG A 77 -9.21 9.36 4.58
C ARG A 77 -10.29 10.03 5.43
N LEU A 78 -11.18 10.78 4.79
CA LEU A 78 -12.31 11.39 5.49
C LEU A 78 -13.26 10.34 6.05
N ILE A 79 -13.71 9.39 5.23
CA ILE A 79 -14.63 8.32 5.68
C ILE A 79 -14.02 7.56 6.86
N VAL A 80 -12.72 7.22 6.77
CA VAL A 80 -12.00 6.53 7.85
C VAL A 80 -11.99 7.35 9.13
N LYS A 81 -11.75 8.66 9.03
CA LYS A 81 -11.70 9.57 10.18
C LYS A 81 -13.08 9.80 10.80
N GLU A 82 -14.07 10.16 10.00
CA GLU A 82 -15.40 10.58 10.47
C GLU A 82 -16.26 9.39 10.92
N LEU A 83 -16.05 8.21 10.35
CA LEU A 83 -16.76 6.98 10.77
C LEU A 83 -15.95 6.12 11.76
N ASP A 84 -14.84 6.65 12.29
CA ASP A 84 -13.94 6.01 13.26
C ASP A 84 -13.52 4.57 12.88
N TYR A 85 -13.20 4.35 11.61
CA TYR A 85 -12.74 3.04 11.17
C TYR A 85 -11.27 2.83 11.53
N LYS A 86 -11.02 1.86 12.41
CA LYS A 86 -9.67 1.41 12.74
C LYS A 86 -9.15 0.45 11.68
N LEU A 87 -8.44 0.99 10.70
CA LEU A 87 -7.73 0.18 9.70
C LEU A 87 -6.30 -0.08 10.14
N PRO A 88 -5.76 -1.28 9.89
CA PRO A 88 -4.33 -1.50 10.03
C PRO A 88 -3.59 -0.55 9.07
N PRO A 89 -2.50 0.09 9.52
CA PRO A 89 -1.65 0.87 8.64
C PRO A 89 -1.13 -0.05 7.51
N PRO A 90 -0.92 0.46 6.29
CA PRO A 90 -0.37 -0.34 5.20
C PRO A 90 0.96 -0.95 5.63
N SER A 91 1.06 -2.28 5.54
CA SER A 91 2.26 -2.99 5.95
C SER A 91 3.35 -2.85 4.89
N PRO A 92 4.61 -2.50 5.22
CA PRO A 92 5.71 -2.50 4.26
C PRO A 92 5.84 -3.82 3.48
N MET A 93 5.49 -4.94 4.13
CA MET A 93 5.54 -6.27 3.54
C MET A 93 4.63 -6.43 2.31
N GLU A 94 3.49 -5.72 2.27
CA GLU A 94 2.55 -5.76 1.15
C GLU A 94 3.15 -5.12 -0.13
N TYR A 95 4.22 -4.34 0.00
CA TYR A 95 4.81 -3.57 -1.10
C TYR A 95 6.05 -4.23 -1.72
N VAL A 96 6.54 -5.35 -1.20
CA VAL A 96 7.80 -5.97 -1.66
C VAL A 96 7.60 -6.86 -2.88
N SER A 97 6.58 -7.72 -2.86
CA SER A 97 6.41 -8.80 -3.84
C SER A 97 6.32 -8.30 -5.28
N ARG A 98 5.35 -7.42 -5.55
CA ARG A 98 5.06 -6.97 -6.91
C ARG A 98 6.27 -6.28 -7.59
N PRO A 99 6.95 -5.30 -6.98
CA PRO A 99 8.08 -4.62 -7.62
C PRO A 99 9.29 -5.52 -7.86
N LEU A 100 9.57 -6.49 -6.97
CA LEU A 100 10.66 -7.44 -7.17
C LEU A 100 10.35 -8.43 -8.30
N ASN A 101 9.11 -8.91 -8.37
CA ASN A 101 8.64 -9.76 -9.46
C ASN A 101 8.66 -9.03 -10.81
N GLU A 102 8.20 -7.78 -10.86
CA GLU A 102 8.32 -6.91 -12.05
C GLU A 102 9.77 -6.59 -12.42
N ALA A 103 10.74 -6.80 -11.52
CA ALA A 103 12.17 -6.66 -11.78
C ALA A 103 12.86 -7.99 -12.11
N GLY A 104 12.09 -9.08 -12.25
CA GLY A 104 12.61 -10.40 -12.58
C GLY A 104 13.46 -11.02 -11.48
N LYS A 105 13.27 -10.62 -10.22
CA LYS A 105 14.06 -11.12 -9.09
C LYS A 105 13.54 -12.47 -8.62
N SER A 106 14.44 -13.30 -8.12
CA SER A 106 14.07 -14.61 -7.60
C SER A 106 13.23 -14.52 -6.32
N GLY A 107 12.44 -15.56 -6.05
CA GLY A 107 11.72 -15.69 -4.77
C GLY A 107 12.65 -15.70 -3.55
N LYS A 108 13.95 -16.02 -3.73
CA LYS A 108 14.96 -15.90 -2.67
C LYS A 108 15.20 -14.43 -2.28
N THR A 109 15.26 -13.52 -3.26
CA THR A 109 15.39 -12.08 -3.00
C THR A 109 14.14 -11.54 -2.31
N GLU A 110 12.95 -11.99 -2.74
CA GLU A 110 11.69 -11.63 -2.08
C GLU A 110 11.64 -12.09 -0.62
N ASP A 111 12.02 -13.35 -0.34
CA ASP A 111 12.03 -13.91 1.01
C ASP A 111 13.01 -13.17 1.95
N ILE A 112 14.21 -12.83 1.47
CA ILE A 112 15.17 -12.04 2.24
C ILE A 112 14.63 -10.63 2.51
N ALA A 113 14.03 -9.97 1.53
CA ALA A 113 13.41 -8.66 1.73
C ALA A 113 12.28 -8.72 2.78
N TYR A 114 11.47 -9.79 2.76
CA TYR A 114 10.44 -10.02 3.76
C TYR A 114 11.02 -10.20 5.17
N LYS A 115 12.08 -11.01 5.32
CA LYS A 115 12.80 -11.21 6.59
C LYS A 115 13.38 -9.92 7.15
N ILE A 116 13.97 -9.08 6.31
CA ILE A 116 14.50 -7.76 6.71
C ILE A 116 13.37 -6.88 7.25
N LEU A 117 12.23 -6.83 6.57
CA LEU A 117 11.07 -6.05 7.04
C LEU A 117 10.49 -6.58 8.34
N LEU A 118 10.48 -7.91 8.53
CA LEU A 118 10.01 -8.54 9.76
C LEU A 118 10.91 -8.15 10.94
N ALA A 119 12.23 -8.28 10.77
CA ALA A 119 13.20 -7.84 11.77
C ALA A 119 13.09 -6.32 12.05
N ALA A 120 12.89 -5.50 11.01
CA ALA A 120 12.66 -4.05 11.17
C ALA A 120 11.40 -3.74 11.99
N LYS A 121 10.34 -4.53 11.83
CA LYS A 121 9.10 -4.38 12.59
C LYS A 121 9.30 -4.75 14.06
N GLU A 122 9.99 -5.85 14.34
CA GLU A 122 10.32 -6.30 15.70
C GLU A 122 11.21 -5.29 16.43
N ALA A 123 12.19 -4.71 15.73
CA ALA A 123 13.06 -3.64 16.23
C ALA A 123 12.38 -2.25 16.27
N ARG A 124 11.06 -2.16 16.01
CA ARG A 124 10.28 -0.91 15.96
C ARG A 124 10.83 0.17 15.01
N LEU A 125 11.59 -0.24 14.00
CA LEU A 125 12.19 0.66 13.00
C LEU A 125 11.20 1.11 11.94
N THR A 126 9.99 0.57 11.91
CA THR A 126 8.95 0.90 10.93
C THR A 126 8.05 2.06 11.33
N LEU A 127 8.08 2.49 12.59
CA LEU A 127 7.17 3.49 13.13
C LEU A 127 7.42 4.89 12.52
N GLY A 128 6.34 5.57 12.13
CA GLY A 128 6.39 6.92 11.56
C GLY A 128 7.00 7.03 10.16
N LYS A 129 7.28 5.89 9.49
CA LYS A 129 7.96 5.86 8.19
C LYS A 129 7.02 5.38 7.08
N ALA A 130 7.23 5.90 5.88
CA ALA A 130 6.46 5.50 4.70
C ALA A 130 6.71 4.00 4.37
N PRO A 131 5.67 3.17 4.26
CA PRO A 131 5.82 1.74 3.98
C PRO A 131 6.56 1.43 2.67
N THR A 132 6.31 2.23 1.62
CA THR A 132 6.97 2.09 0.32
C THR A 132 8.48 2.32 0.39
N GLY A 133 8.93 3.32 1.15
CA GLY A 133 10.35 3.59 1.34
C GLY A 133 11.07 2.49 2.10
N LEU A 134 10.40 1.89 3.11
CA LEU A 134 10.94 0.74 3.84
C LEU A 134 11.01 -0.51 2.95
N ALA A 135 9.95 -0.80 2.21
CA ALA A 135 9.91 -1.92 1.27
C ALA A 135 11.00 -1.80 0.19
N ALA A 136 11.17 -0.60 -0.38
CA ALA A 136 12.21 -0.32 -1.35
C ALA A 136 13.62 -0.53 -0.77
N ALA A 137 13.87 -0.08 0.47
CA ALA A 137 15.17 -0.28 1.12
C ALA A 137 15.44 -1.75 1.47
N ALA A 138 14.44 -2.49 1.94
CA ALA A 138 14.57 -3.92 2.18
C ALA A 138 14.83 -4.70 0.89
N GLY A 139 14.12 -4.35 -0.20
CA GLY A 139 14.36 -4.92 -1.53
C GLY A 139 15.77 -4.61 -2.04
N TYR A 140 16.27 -3.39 -1.82
CA TYR A 140 17.64 -3.01 -2.17
C TYR A 140 18.67 -3.86 -1.42
N ILE A 141 18.54 -3.99 -0.09
CA ILE A 141 19.45 -4.81 0.73
C ILE A 141 19.40 -6.28 0.28
N ALA A 142 18.20 -6.82 0.11
CA ALA A 142 18.02 -8.20 -0.34
C ALA A 142 18.68 -8.46 -1.70
N SER A 143 18.56 -7.52 -2.64
CA SER A 143 19.19 -7.61 -3.96
C SER A 143 20.73 -7.67 -3.90
N ILE A 144 21.33 -7.04 -2.89
CA ILE A 144 22.78 -7.12 -2.68
C ILE A 144 23.14 -8.48 -2.07
N LEU A 145 22.40 -8.91 -1.05
CA LEU A 145 22.65 -10.18 -0.35
C LEU A 145 22.47 -11.43 -1.23
N THR A 146 21.62 -11.36 -2.26
CA THR A 146 21.44 -12.47 -3.22
C THR A 146 22.34 -12.39 -4.45
N GLY A 147 23.10 -11.31 -4.61
CA GLY A 147 23.85 -11.02 -5.84
C GLY A 147 22.98 -10.55 -7.02
N GLU A 148 21.65 -10.45 -6.86
CA GLU A 148 20.73 -9.96 -7.88
C GLU A 148 20.60 -8.42 -7.85
N ARG A 149 21.73 -7.71 -7.89
CA ARG A 149 21.78 -6.26 -7.61
C ARG A 149 20.72 -5.44 -8.36
N MET A 150 20.11 -4.52 -7.65
CA MET A 150 19.23 -3.48 -8.18
C MET A 150 19.79 -2.11 -7.84
N THR A 151 19.57 -1.14 -8.73
CA THR A 151 19.89 0.25 -8.43
C THR A 151 18.82 0.88 -7.54
N GLN A 152 19.20 1.88 -6.74
CA GLN A 152 18.24 2.65 -5.95
C GLN A 152 17.23 3.38 -6.85
N LYS A 153 17.66 3.79 -8.05
CA LYS A 153 16.82 4.44 -9.06
C LYS A 153 15.70 3.51 -9.56
N GLU A 154 16.04 2.29 -9.97
CA GLU A 154 15.04 1.30 -10.44
C GLU A 154 13.99 1.00 -9.38
N LEU A 155 14.42 0.84 -8.12
CA LEU A 155 13.50 0.62 -7.00
C LEU A 155 12.66 1.86 -6.69
N ALA A 156 13.24 3.06 -6.76
CA ALA A 156 12.53 4.31 -6.54
C ALA A 156 11.38 4.48 -7.54
N GLU A 157 11.65 4.22 -8.83
CA GLU A 157 10.66 4.29 -9.90
C GLU A 157 9.53 3.27 -9.70
N LYS A 158 9.86 1.99 -9.46
CA LYS A 158 8.87 0.92 -9.26
C LYS A 158 8.03 1.12 -7.99
N MET A 159 8.65 1.59 -6.90
CA MET A 159 8.01 1.76 -5.59
C MET A 159 7.34 3.14 -5.41
N LYS A 160 7.41 4.01 -6.44
CA LYS A 160 6.90 5.39 -6.41
C LYS A 160 7.43 6.17 -5.18
N CYS A 161 8.74 6.09 -4.94
CA CYS A 161 9.43 6.83 -3.88
C CYS A 161 10.70 7.51 -4.43
N THR A 162 11.45 8.22 -3.59
CA THR A 162 12.69 8.90 -4.02
C THR A 162 13.92 8.11 -3.62
N GLU A 163 14.99 8.17 -4.42
CA GLU A 163 16.28 7.53 -4.09
C GLU A 163 16.81 7.96 -2.71
N VAL A 164 16.63 9.23 -2.35
CA VAL A 164 17.02 9.75 -1.03
C VAL A 164 16.26 9.06 0.10
N THR A 165 14.97 8.77 -0.11
CA THR A 165 14.17 8.00 0.86
C THR A 165 14.76 6.60 1.03
N ILE A 166 15.06 5.91 -0.06
CA ILE A 166 15.66 4.57 -0.03
C ILE A 166 16.99 4.60 0.71
N ARG A 167 17.87 5.55 0.36
CA ARG A 167 19.21 5.70 0.95
C ARG A 167 19.15 5.89 2.47
N ASN A 168 18.26 6.75 2.94
CA ASN A 168 18.09 7.00 4.38
C ASN A 168 17.56 5.77 5.11
N ARG A 169 16.61 5.04 4.51
CA ARG A 169 16.07 3.80 5.09
C ARG A 169 17.07 2.66 5.08
N TYR A 170 17.82 2.50 3.98
CA TYR A 170 18.91 1.53 3.83
C TYR A 170 19.94 1.69 4.95
N LYS A 171 20.48 2.91 5.15
CA LYS A 171 21.50 3.17 6.17
C LYS A 171 21.01 2.76 7.55
N GLU A 172 19.80 3.18 7.92
CA GLU A 172 19.24 2.87 9.23
C GLU A 172 18.96 1.37 9.41
N LEU A 173 18.48 0.68 8.38
CA LEU A 173 18.24 -0.76 8.44
C LEU A 173 19.55 -1.54 8.60
N VAL A 174 20.58 -1.20 7.84
CA VAL A 174 21.89 -1.86 7.94
C VAL A 174 22.53 -1.61 9.31
N GLU A 175 22.54 -0.35 9.77
CA GLU A 175 23.13 0.02 11.05
C GLU A 175 22.44 -0.65 12.24
N LYS A 176 21.10 -0.69 12.24
CA LYS A 176 20.34 -1.15 13.41
C LYS A 176 19.97 -2.62 13.41
N LEU A 177 19.96 -3.27 12.23
CA LEU A 177 19.70 -4.72 12.15
C LEU A 177 20.98 -5.54 12.05
N MET A 178 22.17 -4.90 12.14
CA MET A 178 23.47 -5.57 12.01
C MET A 178 23.56 -6.48 10.78
N VAL A 179 22.92 -6.09 9.69
CA VAL A 179 23.07 -6.83 8.43
C VAL A 179 24.48 -6.54 7.92
N ILE A 180 25.38 -7.52 8.04
CA ILE A 180 26.70 -7.45 7.42
C ILE A 180 26.48 -7.56 5.91
N VAL A 181 26.49 -6.41 5.23
CA VAL A 181 26.51 -6.35 3.77
C VAL A 181 27.97 -6.15 3.38
N GLU A 182 28.65 -7.21 2.98
CA GLU A 182 29.97 -7.07 2.33
C GLU A 182 29.76 -6.46 0.94
N ILE A 183 30.41 -5.33 0.69
CA ILE A 183 30.27 -4.51 -0.53
C ILE A 183 31.08 -5.10 -1.68
#